data_AF-A0AAV6UZR4-F1
#
_entry.id   AF-A0AAV6UZR4-F1
#
_cell.length_a   1.000
_cell.length_b   1.000
_cell.length_c   1.000
_cell.angle_alpha   90.00
_cell.angle_beta   90.00
_cell.angle_gamma   90.00
#
_symmetry.space_group_name_H-M   'P 1'
#
loop_
_entity.id
_entity.type
_entity.pdbx_description
1 polymer ?
#
loop_
_entity_poly.entity_id
_entity_poly.type
_entity_poly.pdbx_seq_one_letter_code
_entity_poly.pdbx_strand_id
1 'polypeptide(L)'
;MFRLPTKSYQGIVQKEDVYIFILALLNGFLVSTIMVINILFLKQTHKARMDSQKFFGMVLSTDMRKYYMYTHYFLFVFTSTFSLVTQMFVSLLSFNTFLGLSKDIKKYRESLAKLVANNYKDEVCIHDYLVGFRRIVDCISGVEAGFSYTNLFLIGANVSSFFIFFSIAVSAENGYHQTAVAALITSVLLLSLIQFLSMVGTAARVCKEDDALKKLVIRCSEKAFSDFQGKVSLSKLHCFALLADTIRGTPLELTGGDMFVIKDNFILSVAGVMLTYGVLIFQFGNN
;
A
#
# COMPACT_ATOMS: atom_id res chain seq x y z
N MET A 1 11.59 -10.76 32.82
CA MET A 1 10.58 -9.74 32.49
C MET A 1 11.30 -8.41 32.28
N PHE A 2 11.82 -8.15 31.07
CA PHE A 2 12.60 -6.93 30.79
C PHE A 2 11.68 -5.83 30.28
N ARG A 3 11.55 -4.75 31.05
CA ARG A 3 11.07 -3.44 30.58
C ARG A 3 12.13 -2.90 29.62
N LEU A 4 11.79 -2.80 28.34
CA LEU A 4 12.47 -1.90 27.42
C LEU A 4 12.57 -0.52 28.10
N PRO A 5 13.71 0.20 28.00
CA PRO A 5 13.81 1.55 28.52
C PRO A 5 12.78 2.43 27.79
N THR A 6 11.64 2.67 28.43
CA THR A 6 10.66 3.69 28.08
C THR A 6 11.29 5.05 28.35
N LYS A 7 12.25 5.45 27.52
CA LYS A 7 12.55 6.88 27.39
C LYS A 7 11.29 7.54 26.82
N SER A 8 10.83 8.59 27.49
CA SER A 8 9.64 9.34 27.15
C SER A 8 9.59 9.69 25.66
N TYR A 9 8.67 9.04 24.96
CA TYR A 9 8.28 9.31 23.57
C TYR A 9 7.46 10.60 23.52
N GLN A 10 8.07 11.75 23.81
CA GLN A 10 7.33 13.02 23.87
C GLN A 10 7.68 14.03 22.76
N GLY A 11 8.39 13.64 21.70
CA GLY A 11 8.80 14.61 20.66
C GLY A 11 8.72 14.19 19.18
N ILE A 12 8.54 12.90 18.85
CA ILE A 12 8.58 12.43 17.44
C ILE A 12 7.18 12.07 16.89
N VAL A 13 6.13 12.27 17.71
CA VAL A 13 4.73 12.00 17.35
C VAL A 13 4.17 12.98 16.28
N GLN A 14 4.85 14.07 15.93
CA GLN A 14 4.15 15.19 15.28
C GLN A 14 4.09 15.24 13.74
N LYS A 15 4.92 14.51 12.98
CA LYS A 15 4.93 14.68 11.50
C LYS A 15 4.20 13.59 10.73
N GLU A 16 4.25 12.36 11.20
CA GLU A 16 3.73 11.22 10.44
C GLU A 16 2.27 10.94 10.76
N ASP A 17 1.84 11.16 12.00
CA ASP A 17 0.42 11.12 12.37
C ASP A 17 -0.35 12.24 11.64
N VAL A 18 0.31 13.39 11.43
CA VAL A 18 -0.22 14.46 10.57
C VAL A 18 -0.32 14.01 9.11
N TYR A 19 0.65 13.24 8.60
CA TYR A 19 0.57 12.71 7.24
C TYR A 19 -0.57 11.69 7.09
N ILE A 20 -0.73 10.77 8.05
CA ILE A 20 -1.86 9.82 8.07
C ILE A 20 -3.19 10.56 8.13
N PHE A 21 -3.28 11.58 8.97
CA PHE A 21 -4.48 12.40 9.11
C PHE A 21 -4.79 13.17 7.82
N ILE A 22 -3.80 13.81 7.19
CA ILE A 22 -3.95 14.49 5.90
C ILE A 22 -4.39 13.49 4.82
N LEU A 23 -3.78 12.30 4.78
CA LEU A 23 -4.13 11.26 3.82
C LEU A 23 -5.58 10.79 4.04
N ALA A 24 -5.99 10.59 5.30
CA ALA A 24 -7.36 10.20 5.65
C ALA A 24 -8.37 11.29 5.27
N LEU A 25 -8.08 12.57 5.53
CA LEU A 25 -8.93 13.69 5.13
C LEU A 25 -9.06 13.78 3.60
N LEU A 26 -7.94 13.66 2.87
CA LEU A 26 -7.91 13.72 1.42
C LEU A 26 -8.72 12.58 0.80
N ASN A 27 -8.51 11.34 1.28
CA ASN A 27 -9.29 10.19 0.83
C ASN A 27 -10.78 10.35 1.18
N GLY A 28 -11.10 10.79 2.41
CA GLY A 28 -12.48 11.00 2.85
C GLY A 28 -13.21 12.06 2.01
N PHE A 29 -12.52 13.15 1.66
CA PHE A 29 -13.03 14.17 0.75
C PHE A 29 -13.30 13.62 -0.66
N LEU A 30 -12.37 12.82 -1.21
CA LEU A 30 -12.52 12.21 -2.53
C LEU A 30 -13.67 11.19 -2.55
N VAL A 31 -13.79 10.32 -1.53
CA VAL A 31 -14.89 9.37 -1.39
C VAL A 31 -16.24 10.09 -1.30
N SER A 32 -16.31 11.17 -0.50
CA SER A 32 -17.53 11.98 -0.37
C SER A 32 -17.90 12.64 -1.71
N THR A 33 -16.92 13.17 -2.43
CA THR A 33 -17.11 13.76 -3.76
C THR A 33 -17.61 12.72 -4.77
N ILE A 34 -16.98 11.54 -4.80
CA ILE A 34 -17.40 10.42 -5.66
C ILE A 34 -18.82 9.96 -5.32
N MET A 35 -19.18 9.91 -4.04
CA MET A 35 -20.54 9.57 -3.61
C MET A 35 -21.57 10.60 -4.10
N VAL A 36 -21.30 11.90 -3.93
CA VAL A 36 -22.19 12.96 -4.41
C VAL A 36 -22.34 12.91 -5.94
N ILE A 37 -21.24 12.74 -6.67
CA ILE A 37 -21.27 12.64 -8.13
C ILE A 37 -22.07 11.41 -8.58
N ASN A 38 -21.88 10.26 -7.93
CA ASN A 38 -22.68 9.06 -8.22
C ASN A 38 -24.18 9.31 -7.99
N ILE A 39 -24.57 9.95 -6.89
CA ILE A 39 -25.98 10.28 -6.62
C ILE A 39 -26.55 11.20 -7.71
N LEU A 40 -25.80 12.23 -8.12
CA LEU A 40 -26.21 13.16 -9.17
C LEU A 40 -26.32 12.46 -10.54
N PHE A 41 -25.33 11.63 -10.89
CA PHE A 41 -25.33 10.85 -12.12
C PHE A 41 -26.51 9.88 -12.18
N LEU A 42 -26.81 9.20 -11.08
CA LEU A 42 -27.95 8.27 -11.03
C LEU A 42 -29.28 9.02 -11.11
N LYS A 43 -29.40 10.20 -10.50
CA LYS A 43 -30.58 11.06 -10.65
C LYS A 43 -30.79 11.49 -12.12
N GLN A 44 -29.71 11.82 -12.82
CA GLN A 44 -29.76 12.21 -14.23
C GLN A 44 -30.13 11.04 -15.15
N THR A 45 -29.50 9.87 -14.95
CA THR A 45 -29.79 8.67 -15.73
C THR A 45 -31.16 8.08 -15.43
N HIS A 46 -31.66 8.18 -14.19
CA HIS A 46 -33.01 7.78 -13.81
C HIS A 46 -34.05 8.52 -14.65
N LYS A 47 -33.90 9.84 -14.81
CA LYS A 47 -34.82 10.64 -15.63
C LYS A 47 -34.82 10.13 -17.08
N ALA A 48 -33.64 10.01 -17.70
CA ALA A 48 -33.49 9.56 -19.08
C ALA A 48 -34.01 8.12 -19.32
N ARG A 49 -33.84 7.22 -18.35
CA ARG A 49 -34.26 5.83 -18.45
C ARG A 49 -35.74 5.60 -18.13
N MET A 50 -36.37 6.48 -17.35
CA MET A 50 -37.82 6.48 -17.17
C MET A 50 -38.55 6.92 -18.44
N ASP A 51 -37.90 7.78 -19.24
CA ASP A 51 -38.38 8.26 -20.52
C ASP A 51 -38.27 7.18 -21.63
N SER A 52 -37.40 6.17 -21.49
CA SER A 52 -37.31 5.06 -22.44
C SER A 52 -38.31 3.92 -22.11
N GLN A 53 -39.12 3.52 -23.09
CA GLN A 53 -40.13 2.46 -22.91
C GLN A 53 -39.57 1.04 -22.89
N LYS A 54 -38.31 0.83 -23.28
CA LYS A 54 -37.67 -0.50 -23.34
C LYS A 54 -36.68 -0.67 -22.21
N PHE A 55 -36.93 -1.66 -21.35
CA PHE A 55 -35.99 -2.10 -20.31
C PHE A 55 -35.61 -3.56 -20.56
N PHE A 56 -34.35 -3.85 -20.88
CA PHE A 56 -33.85 -5.20 -21.18
C PHE A 56 -34.70 -5.99 -22.19
N GLY A 57 -35.20 -5.32 -23.23
CA GLY A 57 -36.03 -5.96 -24.26
C GLY A 57 -37.45 -6.34 -23.83
N MET A 58 -37.85 -6.06 -22.59
CA MET A 58 -39.20 -6.33 -22.06
C MET A 58 -39.98 -5.04 -21.81
N VAL A 59 -41.29 -5.09 -22.02
CA VAL A 59 -42.23 -4.02 -21.67
C VAL A 59 -42.74 -4.30 -20.26
N LEU A 60 -42.16 -3.63 -19.26
CA LEU A 60 -42.60 -3.71 -17.86
C LEU A 60 -43.72 -2.70 -17.57
N SER A 61 -44.60 -3.02 -16.63
CA SER A 61 -45.55 -2.04 -16.10
C SER A 61 -44.80 -0.88 -15.44
N THR A 62 -45.40 0.31 -15.45
CA THR A 62 -44.75 1.54 -14.97
C THR A 62 -44.30 1.43 -13.51
N ASP A 63 -45.07 0.73 -12.67
CA ASP A 63 -44.75 0.54 -11.25
C ASP A 63 -43.61 -0.46 -11.06
N MET A 64 -43.61 -1.59 -11.76
CA MET A 64 -42.52 -2.58 -11.69
C MET A 64 -41.20 -1.98 -12.20
N ARG A 65 -41.24 -1.14 -13.24
CA ARG A 65 -40.07 -0.41 -13.73
C ARG A 65 -39.51 0.56 -12.69
N LYS A 66 -40.39 1.30 -11.98
CA LYS A 66 -39.97 2.20 -10.88
C LYS A 66 -39.29 1.41 -9.76
N TYR A 67 -39.93 0.35 -9.26
CA TYR A 67 -39.36 -0.47 -8.18
C TYR A 67 -38.01 -1.07 -8.57
N TYR A 68 -37.92 -1.70 -9.75
CA TYR A 68 -36.66 -2.28 -10.24
C TYR A 68 -35.54 -1.24 -10.32
N MET A 69 -35.85 -0.06 -10.86
CA MET A 69 -34.91 1.04 -10.96
C MET A 69 -34.44 1.49 -9.58
N TYR A 70 -35.35 1.77 -8.65
CA TYR A 70 -34.98 2.18 -7.29
C TYR A 70 -34.12 1.13 -6.57
N THR A 71 -34.48 -0.15 -6.67
CA THR A 71 -33.70 -1.24 -6.06
C THR A 71 -32.31 -1.35 -6.68
N HIS A 72 -32.21 -1.33 -8.02
CA HIS A 72 -30.92 -1.37 -8.70
C HIS A 72 -30.04 -0.16 -8.37
N TYR A 73 -30.63 1.04 -8.33
CA TYR A 73 -29.94 2.27 -7.95
C TYR A 73 -29.41 2.22 -6.52
N PHE A 74 -30.27 1.80 -5.57
CA PHE A 74 -29.88 1.67 -4.17
C PHE A 74 -28.74 0.67 -4.01
N LEU A 75 -28.86 -0.52 -4.62
CA LEU A 75 -27.83 -1.55 -4.55
C LEU A 75 -26.51 -1.11 -5.19
N PHE A 76 -26.57 -0.40 -6.32
CA PHE A 76 -25.38 0.13 -7.00
C PHE A 76 -24.66 1.16 -6.13
N VAL A 77 -25.36 2.19 -5.63
CA VAL A 77 -24.77 3.21 -4.75
C VAL A 77 -24.19 2.56 -3.51
N PHE A 78 -24.95 1.68 -2.86
CA PHE A 78 -24.52 1.03 -1.62
C PHE A 78 -23.24 0.22 -1.85
N THR A 79 -23.21 -0.62 -2.89
CA THR A 79 -22.04 -1.46 -3.21
C THR A 79 -20.83 -0.61 -3.59
N SER A 80 -20.99 0.41 -4.42
CA SER A 80 -19.89 1.30 -4.83
C SER A 80 -19.33 2.09 -3.64
N THR A 81 -20.18 2.69 -2.81
CA THR A 81 -19.74 3.43 -1.63
C THR A 81 -19.06 2.51 -0.62
N PHE A 82 -19.64 1.35 -0.34
CA PHE A 82 -19.03 0.39 0.60
C PHE A 82 -17.69 -0.14 0.10
N SER A 83 -17.56 -0.41 -1.21
CA SER A 83 -16.29 -0.79 -1.83
C SER A 83 -15.22 0.28 -1.68
N LEU A 84 -15.55 1.55 -1.95
CA LEU A 84 -14.60 2.66 -1.82
C LEU A 84 -14.16 2.88 -0.37
N VAL A 85 -15.09 2.79 0.59
CA VAL A 85 -14.79 2.89 2.02
C VAL A 85 -13.90 1.73 2.46
N THR A 86 -14.18 0.51 2.01
CA THR A 86 -13.35 -0.67 2.31
C THR A 86 -11.95 -0.51 1.75
N GLN A 87 -11.81 -0.10 0.49
CA GLN A 87 -10.51 0.17 -0.14
C GLN A 87 -9.72 1.26 0.61
N MET A 88 -10.38 2.36 1.00
CA MET A 88 -9.78 3.42 1.79
C MET A 88 -9.30 2.92 3.15
N PHE A 89 -10.15 2.18 3.87
CA PHE A 89 -9.81 1.63 5.18
C PHE A 89 -8.60 0.70 5.09
N VAL A 90 -8.63 -0.23 4.13
CA VAL A 90 -7.54 -1.18 3.87
C VAL A 90 -6.25 -0.44 3.49
N SER A 91 -6.33 0.53 2.57
CA SER A 91 -5.16 1.31 2.14
C SER A 91 -4.51 2.08 3.29
N LEU A 92 -5.31 2.72 4.15
CA LEU A 92 -4.82 3.41 5.34
C LEU A 92 -4.22 2.44 6.36
N LEU A 93 -4.84 1.28 6.55
CA LEU A 93 -4.34 0.25 7.45
C LEU A 93 -3.00 -0.32 6.95
N SER A 94 -2.88 -0.63 5.65
CA SER A 94 -1.63 -1.03 5.01
C SER A 94 -0.55 0.04 5.20
N PHE A 95 -0.88 1.30 4.90
CA PHE A 95 0.03 2.43 5.05
C PHE A 95 0.59 2.53 6.47
N ASN A 96 -0.29 2.53 7.48
CA ASN A 96 0.12 2.64 8.88
C ASN A 96 0.97 1.45 9.33
N THR A 97 0.57 0.24 8.93
CA THR A 97 1.27 -1.01 9.29
C THR A 97 2.66 -1.06 8.67
N PHE A 98 2.79 -0.78 7.37
CA PHE A 98 4.08 -0.83 6.66
C PHE A 98 5.03 0.27 7.14
N LEU A 99 4.49 1.45 7.45
CA LEU A 99 5.26 2.53 8.07
C LEU A 99 5.77 2.13 9.47
N GLY A 100 4.93 1.48 10.27
CA GLY A 100 5.30 0.92 11.57
C GLY A 100 6.44 -0.10 11.45
N LEU A 101 6.31 -1.08 10.54
CA LEU A 101 7.35 -2.06 10.26
C LEU A 101 8.68 -1.40 9.85
N SER A 102 8.64 -0.47 8.91
CA SER A 102 9.82 0.27 8.46
C SER A 102 10.51 1.00 9.61
N LYS A 103 9.75 1.62 10.52
CA LYS A 103 10.31 2.26 11.73
C LYS A 103 10.97 1.27 12.66
N ASP A 104 10.36 0.11 12.88
CA ASP A 104 10.88 -0.86 13.83
C ASP A 104 12.17 -1.51 13.30
N ILE A 105 12.25 -1.78 11.99
CA ILE A 105 13.51 -2.17 11.32
C ILE A 105 14.55 -1.06 11.46
N LYS A 106 14.19 0.19 11.20
CA LYS A 106 15.09 1.35 11.34
C LYS A 106 15.63 1.49 12.76
N LYS A 107 14.77 1.40 13.78
CA LYS A 107 15.15 1.46 15.20
C LYS A 107 16.08 0.31 15.57
N TYR A 108 15.80 -0.89 15.06
CA TYR A 108 16.66 -2.05 15.24
C TYR A 108 18.04 -1.81 14.62
N ARG A 109 18.09 -1.35 13.37
CA ARG A 109 19.32 -0.96 12.67
C ARG A 109 20.13 0.09 13.44
N GLU A 110 19.49 1.16 13.91
CA GLU A 110 20.16 2.20 14.69
C GLU A 110 20.70 1.67 16.03
N SER A 111 19.94 0.78 16.68
CA SER A 111 20.37 0.13 17.93
C SER A 111 21.54 -0.81 17.69
N LEU A 112 21.55 -1.53 16.56
CA LEU A 112 22.65 -2.40 16.16
C LEU A 112 23.90 -1.60 15.80
N ALA A 113 23.75 -0.46 15.10
CA ALA A 113 24.86 0.43 14.79
C ALA A 113 25.53 0.99 16.06
N LYS A 114 24.73 1.34 17.07
CA LYS A 114 25.24 1.79 18.39
C LYS A 114 25.99 0.68 19.13
N LEU A 115 25.50 -0.55 19.08
CA LEU A 115 26.19 -1.71 19.65
C LEU A 115 27.59 -1.86 19.05
N VAL A 116 27.67 -1.78 17.72
CA VAL A 116 28.92 -1.94 16.96
C VAL A 116 29.89 -0.79 17.23
N ALA A 117 29.38 0.44 17.35
CA ALA A 117 30.20 1.59 17.71
C ALA A 117 30.82 1.46 19.12
N ASN A 118 30.16 0.75 20.04
CA ASN A 118 30.58 0.57 21.42
C ASN A 118 31.47 -0.67 21.66
N ASN A 119 32.05 -1.27 20.60
CA ASN A 119 33.00 -2.40 20.66
C ASN A 119 32.50 -3.65 21.40
N TYR A 120 31.22 -4.04 21.22
CA TYR A 120 30.72 -5.37 21.59
C TYR A 120 31.03 -5.79 23.05
N LYS A 121 30.75 -4.90 24.01
CA LYS A 121 31.16 -5.09 25.40
C LYS A 121 30.65 -6.40 26.03
N ASP A 122 29.50 -6.94 25.60
CA ASP A 122 28.87 -8.09 26.26
C ASP A 122 28.29 -9.16 25.31
N GLU A 123 28.50 -10.44 25.61
CA GLU A 123 27.99 -11.60 24.82
C GLU A 123 26.48 -11.77 24.95
N VAL A 124 25.93 -11.55 26.15
CA VAL A 124 24.49 -11.60 26.44
C VAL A 124 23.74 -10.61 25.54
N CYS A 125 24.38 -9.50 25.20
CA CYS A 125 23.81 -8.47 24.34
C CYS A 125 23.53 -9.00 22.93
N ILE A 126 24.40 -9.81 22.33
CA ILE A 126 24.22 -10.29 20.93
C ILE A 126 23.01 -11.22 20.80
N HIS A 127 22.78 -12.09 21.80
CA HIS A 127 21.62 -12.97 21.82
C HIS A 127 20.30 -12.18 21.84
N ASP A 128 20.24 -11.11 22.64
CA ASP A 128 19.06 -10.23 22.69
C ASP A 128 18.76 -9.56 21.35
N TYR A 129 19.80 -9.17 20.58
CA TYR A 129 19.61 -8.64 19.22
C TYR A 129 19.05 -9.71 18.28
N LEU A 130 19.52 -10.96 18.38
CA LEU A 130 18.98 -12.05 17.56
C LEU A 130 17.51 -12.32 17.86
N VAL A 131 17.14 -12.36 19.14
CA VAL A 131 15.73 -12.47 19.56
C VAL A 131 14.91 -11.28 19.06
N GLY A 132 15.48 -10.07 19.12
CA GLY A 132 14.88 -8.86 18.57
C GLY A 132 14.64 -8.93 17.07
N PHE A 133 15.62 -9.40 16.30
CA PHE A 133 15.49 -9.59 14.85
C PHE A 133 14.43 -10.64 14.52
N ARG A 134 14.43 -11.79 15.22
CA ARG A 134 13.42 -12.83 15.02
C ARG A 134 12.00 -12.29 15.23
N ARG A 135 11.78 -11.46 16.24
CA ARG A 135 10.46 -10.81 16.45
C ARG A 135 10.06 -9.90 15.29
N ILE A 136 11.01 -9.21 14.67
CA ILE A 136 10.75 -8.40 13.47
C ILE A 136 10.35 -9.31 12.31
N VAL A 137 11.08 -10.41 12.10
CA VAL A 137 10.73 -11.41 11.06
C VAL A 137 9.33 -11.96 11.29
N ASP A 138 9.04 -12.45 12.50
CA ASP A 138 7.72 -13.00 12.84
C ASP A 138 6.60 -11.97 12.64
N CYS A 139 6.85 -10.70 12.97
CA CYS A 139 5.92 -9.60 12.76
C CYS A 139 5.67 -9.34 11.26
N ILE A 140 6.73 -9.30 10.45
CA ILE A 140 6.62 -9.11 9.01
C ILE A 140 5.89 -10.28 8.37
N SER A 141 6.19 -11.52 8.76
CA SER A 141 5.48 -12.71 8.28
C SER A 141 3.99 -12.68 8.65
N GLY A 142 3.64 -12.19 9.85
CA GLY A 142 2.24 -12.00 10.25
C GLY A 142 1.52 -10.94 9.43
N VAL A 143 2.19 -9.82 9.15
CA VAL A 143 1.65 -8.76 8.26
C VAL A 143 1.52 -9.28 6.84
N GLU A 144 2.51 -10.01 6.33
CA GLU A 144 2.48 -10.58 4.98
C GLU A 144 1.30 -11.55 4.81
N ALA A 145 1.09 -12.46 5.76
CA ALA A 145 -0.04 -13.38 5.74
C ALA A 145 -1.40 -12.66 5.72
N GLY A 146 -1.52 -11.50 6.39
CA GLY A 146 -2.76 -10.72 6.44
C GLY A 146 -2.97 -9.79 5.25
N PHE A 147 -1.89 -9.28 4.65
CA PHE A 147 -1.96 -8.21 3.65
C PHE A 147 -1.58 -8.65 2.22
N SER A 148 -0.94 -9.79 2.01
CA SER A 148 -0.44 -10.20 0.70
C SER A 148 -1.52 -10.19 -0.40
N TYR A 149 -2.61 -10.94 -0.22
CA TYR A 149 -3.74 -10.94 -1.17
C TYR A 149 -4.46 -9.59 -1.23
N THR A 150 -4.56 -8.91 -0.10
CA THR A 150 -5.18 -7.59 -0.01
C THR A 150 -4.43 -6.57 -0.86
N ASN A 151 -3.10 -6.58 -0.81
CA ASN A 151 -2.22 -5.76 -1.64
C ASN A 151 -2.38 -6.13 -3.12
N LEU A 152 -2.46 -7.43 -3.46
CA LEU A 152 -2.71 -7.88 -4.83
C LEU A 152 -3.99 -7.27 -5.40
N PHE A 153 -5.12 -7.41 -4.69
CA PHE A 153 -6.40 -6.87 -5.14
C PHE A 153 -6.42 -5.35 -5.17
N LEU A 154 -5.78 -4.68 -4.21
CA LEU A 154 -5.72 -3.22 -4.18
C LEU A 154 -4.88 -2.67 -5.35
N ILE A 155 -3.75 -3.30 -5.66
CA ILE A 155 -2.94 -2.96 -6.85
C ILE A 155 -3.75 -3.23 -8.13
N GLY A 156 -4.38 -4.40 -8.24
CA GLY A 156 -5.21 -4.75 -9.39
C GLY A 156 -6.36 -3.76 -9.60
N ALA A 157 -7.04 -3.34 -8.54
CA ALA A 157 -8.10 -2.33 -8.58
C ALA A 157 -7.57 -0.96 -9.04
N ASN A 158 -6.39 -0.56 -8.56
CA ASN A 158 -5.77 0.72 -8.96
C ASN A 158 -5.36 0.72 -10.43
N VAL A 159 -4.74 -0.37 -10.90
CA VAL A 159 -4.38 -0.55 -12.32
C VAL A 159 -5.63 -0.60 -13.21
N SER A 160 -6.69 -1.27 -12.77
CA SER A 160 -7.95 -1.32 -13.50
C SER A 160 -8.61 0.06 -13.61
N SER A 161 -8.58 0.84 -12.54
CA SER A 161 -9.12 2.22 -12.52
C SER A 161 -8.42 3.12 -13.53
N PHE A 162 -7.11 2.93 -13.74
CA PHE A 162 -6.36 3.61 -14.79
C PHE A 162 -6.87 3.24 -16.19
N PHE A 163 -7.03 1.95 -16.48
CA PHE A 163 -7.51 1.52 -17.80
C PHE A 163 -8.96 1.93 -18.08
N ILE A 164 -9.81 1.93 -17.06
CA ILE A 164 -11.18 2.46 -17.16
C ILE A 164 -11.13 3.95 -17.52
N PHE A 165 -10.27 4.74 -16.88
CA PHE A 165 -10.12 6.16 -17.20
C PHE A 165 -9.72 6.37 -18.67
N PHE A 166 -8.69 5.66 -19.15
CA PHE A 166 -8.23 5.80 -20.54
C PHE A 166 -9.28 5.33 -21.56
N SER A 167 -9.96 4.20 -21.27
CA SER A 167 -11.00 3.68 -22.15
C SER A 167 -12.14 4.68 -22.33
N ILE A 168 -12.53 5.35 -21.24
CA ILE A 168 -13.58 6.36 -21.29
C ILE A 168 -13.08 7.66 -21.93
N ALA A 169 -11.82 8.06 -21.68
CA ALA A 169 -11.24 9.25 -22.27
C ALA A 169 -11.11 9.16 -23.80
N VAL A 170 -10.92 7.96 -24.34
CA VAL A 170 -10.81 7.70 -25.79
C VAL A 170 -12.17 7.40 -26.43
N SER A 171 -13.19 7.04 -25.64
CA SER A 171 -14.51 6.73 -26.19
C SER A 171 -15.16 7.97 -26.83
N ALA A 172 -15.56 7.84 -28.10
CA ALA A 172 -16.27 8.89 -28.85
C ALA A 172 -17.77 8.99 -28.52
N GLU A 173 -18.30 8.18 -27.58
CA GLU A 173 -19.71 8.21 -27.24
C GLU A 173 -20.04 9.47 -26.40
N ASN A 174 -20.94 10.31 -26.93
CA ASN A 174 -21.43 11.54 -26.31
C ASN A 174 -21.97 11.37 -24.87
N GLY A 175 -22.34 10.15 -24.46
CA GLY A 175 -22.79 9.84 -23.10
C GLY A 175 -21.68 9.93 -22.05
N TYR A 176 -20.43 9.63 -22.42
CA TYR A 176 -19.29 9.67 -21.51
C TYR A 176 -18.66 11.06 -21.36
N HIS A 177 -18.90 11.96 -22.31
CA HIS A 177 -18.44 13.35 -22.25
C HIS A 177 -19.31 14.27 -21.37
N GLN A 178 -20.30 13.73 -20.66
CA GLN A 178 -21.00 14.50 -19.64
C GLN A 178 -20.02 14.92 -18.53
N THR A 179 -20.05 16.21 -18.15
CA THR A 179 -19.15 16.79 -17.15
C THR A 179 -19.13 16.00 -15.83
N ALA A 180 -20.28 15.45 -15.42
CA ALA A 180 -20.39 14.63 -14.22
C ALA A 180 -19.63 13.29 -14.33
N VAL A 181 -19.67 12.64 -15.49
CA VAL A 181 -18.96 11.39 -15.75
C VAL A 181 -17.46 11.63 -15.80
N ALA A 182 -17.02 12.68 -16.51
CA ALA A 182 -15.61 13.07 -16.55
C ALA A 182 -15.05 13.42 -15.15
N ALA A 183 -15.82 14.13 -14.33
CA ALA A 183 -15.44 14.46 -12.96
C ALA A 183 -15.35 13.21 -12.06
N LEU A 184 -16.29 12.27 -12.20
CA LEU A 184 -16.29 11.01 -11.46
C LEU A 184 -15.02 10.20 -11.73
N ILE A 185 -14.71 9.98 -13.00
CA ILE A 185 -13.62 9.10 -13.43
C ILE A 185 -12.28 9.73 -13.07
N THR A 186 -12.12 11.04 -13.28
CA THR A 186 -10.93 11.78 -12.85
C THR A 186 -10.72 11.69 -11.33
N SER A 187 -11.79 11.78 -10.54
CA SER A 187 -11.71 11.67 -9.07
C SER A 187 -11.32 10.26 -8.62
N VAL A 188 -11.89 9.23 -9.26
CA VAL A 188 -11.53 7.82 -9.00
C VAL A 188 -10.07 7.53 -9.37
N LEU A 189 -9.60 8.05 -10.51
CA LEU A 189 -8.20 7.92 -10.91
C LEU A 189 -7.26 8.56 -9.88
N LEU A 190 -7.56 9.79 -9.46
CA LEU A 190 -6.74 10.51 -8.49
C LEU A 190 -6.69 9.77 -7.15
N LEU A 191 -7.84 9.27 -6.68
CA LEU A 191 -7.93 8.45 -5.47
C LEU A 191 -7.07 7.19 -5.58
N SER A 192 -7.20 6.46 -6.69
CA SER A 192 -6.43 5.25 -7.01
C SER A 192 -4.92 5.52 -7.02
N LEU A 193 -4.48 6.62 -7.63
CA LEU A 193 -3.07 7.01 -7.67
C LEU A 193 -2.51 7.30 -6.28
N ILE A 194 -3.26 8.05 -5.46
CA ILE A 194 -2.87 8.35 -4.08
C ILE A 194 -2.72 7.07 -3.26
N GLN A 195 -3.70 6.15 -3.35
CA GLN A 195 -3.68 4.88 -2.64
C GLN A 195 -2.52 3.99 -3.09
N PHE A 196 -2.32 3.87 -4.40
CA PHE A 196 -1.22 3.11 -4.99
C PHE A 196 0.14 3.62 -4.52
N LEU A 197 0.40 4.92 -4.68
CA LEU A 197 1.70 5.51 -4.32
C LEU A 197 1.96 5.45 -2.81
N SER A 198 0.94 5.66 -1.97
CA SER A 198 1.08 5.61 -0.52
C SER A 198 1.42 4.19 -0.03
N MET A 199 0.70 3.19 -0.54
CA MET A 199 0.92 1.80 -0.16
C MET A 199 2.24 1.26 -0.72
N VAL A 200 2.50 1.40 -2.03
CA VAL A 200 3.76 0.90 -2.64
C VAL A 200 4.96 1.64 -2.06
N GLY A 201 4.85 2.95 -1.85
CA GLY A 201 5.92 3.76 -1.27
C GLY A 201 6.26 3.37 0.16
N THR A 202 5.28 3.00 0.99
CA THR A 202 5.54 2.52 2.36
C THR A 202 6.07 1.10 2.40
N ALA A 203 5.55 0.20 1.56
CA ALA A 203 6.09 -1.15 1.43
C ALA A 203 7.55 -1.13 0.93
N ALA A 204 7.88 -0.28 -0.06
CA ALA A 204 9.24 -0.13 -0.55
C ALA A 204 10.21 0.43 0.51
N ARG A 205 9.73 1.22 1.49
CA ARG A 205 10.55 1.66 2.64
C ARG A 205 10.96 0.50 3.54
N VAL A 206 10.13 -0.54 3.68
CA VAL A 206 10.48 -1.76 4.42
C VAL A 206 11.70 -2.42 3.76
N CYS A 207 11.63 -2.64 2.44
CA CYS A 207 12.73 -3.19 1.65
C CYS A 207 14.01 -2.34 1.73
N LYS A 208 13.91 -1.01 1.67
CA LYS A 208 15.07 -0.11 1.81
C LYS A 208 15.74 -0.21 3.19
N GLU A 209 14.94 -0.33 4.24
CA GLU A 209 15.46 -0.47 5.60
C GLU A 209 16.09 -1.85 5.81
N ASP A 210 15.57 -2.91 5.18
CA ASP A 210 16.20 -4.24 5.11
C ASP A 210 17.57 -4.19 4.42
N ASP A 211 17.64 -3.63 3.20
CA ASP A 211 18.89 -3.47 2.45
C ASP A 211 19.93 -2.68 3.25
N ALA A 212 19.50 -1.64 3.94
CA ALA A 212 20.38 -0.84 4.77
C ALA A 212 20.83 -1.57 6.05
N LEU A 213 19.98 -2.41 6.63
CA LEU A 213 20.34 -3.29 7.75
C LEU A 213 21.36 -4.34 7.30
N LYS A 214 21.15 -4.98 6.14
CA LYS A 214 22.11 -5.92 5.53
C LYS A 214 23.47 -5.27 5.26
N LYS A 215 23.47 -4.06 4.68
CA LYS A 215 24.69 -3.27 4.45
C LYS A 215 25.42 -2.91 5.75
N LEU A 216 24.67 -2.54 6.80
CA LEU A 216 25.25 -2.28 8.12
C LEU A 216 25.97 -3.52 8.63
N VAL A 217 25.29 -4.67 8.64
CA VAL A 217 25.84 -5.94 9.11
C VAL A 217 27.11 -6.33 8.34
N ILE A 218 27.16 -6.12 7.02
CA ILE A 218 28.38 -6.35 6.21
C ILE A 218 29.54 -5.51 6.72
N ARG A 219 29.35 -4.19 6.87
CA ARG A 219 30.40 -3.29 7.39
C ARG A 219 30.82 -3.68 8.81
N CYS A 220 29.88 -4.12 9.63
CA CYS A 220 30.15 -4.56 10.99
C CYS A 220 30.98 -5.85 11.02
N SER A 221 30.71 -6.79 10.12
CA SER A 221 31.51 -8.01 9.98
C SER A 221 32.94 -7.71 9.56
N GLU A 222 33.15 -6.83 8.57
CA GLU A 222 34.49 -6.39 8.15
C GLU A 222 35.28 -5.76 9.30
N LYS A 223 34.64 -4.88 10.08
CA LYS A 223 35.25 -4.24 11.25
C LYS A 223 35.57 -5.25 12.37
N ALA A 224 34.69 -6.22 12.61
CA ALA A 224 34.92 -7.25 13.62
C ALA A 224 36.14 -8.13 13.26
N PHE A 225 36.35 -8.43 11.98
CA PHE A 225 37.55 -9.14 11.50
C PHE A 225 38.82 -8.29 11.60
N SER A 226 38.76 -6.98 11.30
CA SER A 226 39.94 -6.11 11.44
C SER A 226 40.36 -5.91 12.91
N ASP A 227 39.39 -5.82 13.83
CA ASP A 227 39.63 -5.65 15.27
C ASP A 227 40.01 -6.96 15.98
N PHE A 228 39.98 -8.10 15.27
CA PHE A 228 40.28 -9.44 15.79
C PHE A 228 41.77 -9.65 16.14
N GLN A 229 42.64 -8.65 15.97
CA GLN A 229 44.03 -8.65 16.43
C GLN A 229 44.18 -8.62 17.98
N GLY A 230 43.39 -9.42 18.71
CA GLY A 230 43.66 -9.82 20.10
C GLY A 230 42.65 -9.41 21.17
N LYS A 231 41.52 -8.74 20.84
CA LYS A 231 40.58 -8.20 21.86
C LYS A 231 39.17 -8.81 21.88
N VAL A 232 38.78 -9.61 20.90
CA VAL A 232 37.41 -10.16 20.79
C VAL A 232 37.42 -11.67 21.00
N SER A 233 36.54 -12.20 21.86
CA SER A 233 36.42 -13.65 22.07
C SER A 233 35.89 -14.35 20.82
N LEU A 234 36.33 -15.57 20.55
CA LEU A 234 35.81 -16.41 19.46
C LEU A 234 34.28 -16.62 19.58
N SER A 235 33.77 -16.75 20.81
CA SER A 235 32.34 -16.84 21.10
C SER A 235 31.56 -15.60 20.63
N LYS A 236 32.06 -14.38 20.91
CA LYS A 236 31.46 -13.12 20.42
C LYS A 236 31.44 -13.06 18.90
N LEU A 237 32.56 -13.42 18.26
CA LEU A 237 32.66 -13.45 16.80
C LEU A 237 31.66 -14.43 16.20
N HIS A 238 31.53 -15.62 16.79
CA HIS A 238 30.59 -16.64 16.31
C HIS A 238 29.13 -16.22 16.47
N CYS A 239 28.74 -15.70 17.64
CA CYS A 239 27.39 -15.16 17.86
C CYS A 239 27.07 -14.00 16.90
N PHE A 240 28.05 -13.13 16.65
CA PHE A 240 27.87 -12.04 15.70
C PHE A 240 27.76 -12.53 14.25
N ALA A 241 28.58 -13.52 13.85
CA ALA A 241 28.50 -14.13 12.53
C ALA A 241 27.12 -14.79 12.31
N LEU A 242 26.61 -15.50 13.32
CA LEU A 242 25.29 -16.12 13.26
C LEU A 242 24.17 -15.07 13.14
N LEU A 243 24.25 -13.96 13.88
CA LEU A 243 23.34 -12.83 13.71
C LEU A 243 23.43 -12.24 12.29
N ALA A 244 24.65 -12.06 11.79
CA ALA A 244 24.90 -11.49 10.48
C ALA A 244 24.34 -12.36 9.36
N ASP A 245 24.55 -13.67 9.43
CA ASP A 245 24.04 -14.64 8.48
C ASP A 245 22.52 -14.73 8.55
N THR A 246 21.93 -14.68 9.75
CA THR A 246 20.47 -14.65 9.92
C THR A 246 19.86 -13.41 9.25
N ILE A 247 20.45 -12.23 9.43
CA ILE A 247 19.99 -10.98 8.81
C ILE A 247 20.15 -11.02 7.28
N ARG A 248 21.27 -11.57 6.77
CA ARG A 248 21.51 -11.69 5.33
C ARG A 248 20.56 -12.70 4.67
N GLY A 249 20.32 -13.83 5.33
CA GLY A 249 19.53 -14.94 4.82
C GLY A 249 18.03 -14.74 4.86
N THR A 250 17.53 -13.76 5.63
CA THR A 250 16.10 -13.52 5.79
C THR A 250 15.67 -12.27 5.01
N PRO A 251 14.90 -12.39 3.91
CA PRO A 251 14.34 -11.23 3.23
C PRO A 251 13.22 -10.60 4.06
N LEU A 252 13.30 -9.29 4.33
CA LEU A 252 12.22 -8.54 4.96
C LEU A 252 11.45 -7.78 3.86
N GLU A 253 10.62 -8.52 3.15
CA GLU A 253 9.95 -8.05 1.95
C GLU A 253 8.43 -8.27 2.06
N LEU A 254 7.66 -7.38 1.44
CA LEU A 254 6.20 -7.48 1.36
C LEU A 254 5.78 -7.83 -0.07
N THR A 255 4.82 -8.73 -0.23
CA THR A 255 4.38 -9.19 -1.56
C THR A 255 2.92 -8.82 -1.86
N GLY A 256 2.57 -8.98 -3.13
CA GLY A 256 1.19 -9.03 -3.59
C GLY A 256 0.81 -10.46 -3.99
N GLY A 257 0.13 -11.17 -3.10
CA GLY A 257 -0.36 -12.54 -3.30
C GLY A 257 0.75 -13.56 -3.58
N ASP A 258 1.95 -13.35 -3.02
CA ASP A 258 3.17 -14.14 -3.30
C ASP A 258 3.61 -14.11 -4.78
N MET A 259 3.00 -13.25 -5.60
CA MET A 259 3.29 -13.18 -7.05
C MET A 259 4.43 -12.20 -7.37
N PHE A 260 4.52 -11.10 -6.63
CA PHE A 260 5.53 -10.07 -6.85
C PHE A 260 5.89 -9.37 -5.54
N VAL A 261 7.12 -8.89 -5.45
CA VAL A 261 7.59 -8.11 -4.31
C VAL A 261 7.36 -6.62 -4.55
N ILE A 262 6.83 -5.92 -3.55
CA ILE A 262 6.51 -4.50 -3.61
C ILE A 262 7.78 -3.67 -3.32
N LYS A 263 8.54 -3.37 -4.37
CA LYS A 263 9.77 -2.55 -4.33
C LYS A 263 9.60 -1.26 -5.14
N ASP A 264 10.54 -0.31 -5.02
CA ASP A 264 10.53 0.93 -5.82
C ASP A 264 10.39 0.66 -7.34
N ASN A 265 11.11 -0.35 -7.83
CA ASN A 265 11.11 -0.71 -9.25
C ASN A 265 9.71 -1.16 -9.73
N PHE A 266 8.86 -1.65 -8.81
CA PHE A 266 7.48 -2.03 -9.13
C PHE A 266 6.64 -0.82 -9.57
N ILE A 267 6.87 0.37 -9.00
CA ILE A 267 6.20 1.60 -9.42
C ILE A 267 6.50 1.89 -10.90
N LEU A 268 7.77 1.77 -11.29
CA LEU A 268 8.21 1.99 -12.66
C LEU A 268 7.65 0.94 -13.61
N SER A 269 7.60 -0.32 -13.20
CA SER A 269 6.99 -1.40 -14.00
C SER A 269 5.50 -1.14 -14.24
N VAL A 270 4.74 -0.78 -13.19
CA VAL A 270 3.31 -0.46 -13.31
C VAL A 270 3.10 0.78 -14.18
N ALA A 271 3.89 1.84 -13.98
CA ALA A 271 3.83 3.05 -14.81
C ALA A 271 4.15 2.77 -16.28
N GLY A 272 5.13 1.91 -16.55
CA GLY A 272 5.48 1.46 -17.90
C GLY A 272 4.32 0.72 -18.56
N VAL A 273 3.72 -0.25 -17.87
CA VAL A 273 2.53 -0.97 -18.35
C VAL A 273 1.38 0.00 -18.62
N MET A 274 1.08 0.89 -17.68
CA MET A 274 0.06 1.93 -17.83
C MET A 274 0.28 2.80 -19.08
N LEU A 275 1.52 3.26 -19.31
CA LEU A 275 1.85 4.08 -20.47
C LEU A 275 1.75 3.28 -21.77
N THR A 276 2.37 2.09 -21.85
CA THR A 276 2.36 1.26 -23.05
C THR A 276 0.94 0.90 -23.46
N TYR A 277 0.13 0.36 -22.55
CA TYR A 277 -1.25 0.00 -22.87
C TYR A 277 -2.16 1.22 -23.03
N GLY A 278 -1.91 2.32 -22.32
CA GLY A 278 -2.62 3.58 -22.53
C GLY A 278 -2.44 4.12 -23.96
N VAL A 279 -1.20 4.07 -24.48
CA VAL A 279 -0.92 4.43 -25.89
C VAL A 279 -1.62 3.49 -26.87
N LEU A 280 -1.61 2.18 -26.61
CA LEU A 280 -2.31 1.21 -27.46
C LEU A 280 -3.83 1.48 -27.48
N ILE A 281 -4.45 1.72 -26.33
CA ILE A 281 -5.88 2.08 -26.23
C ILE A 281 -6.16 3.35 -27.03
N PHE A 282 -5.30 4.36 -26.95
CA PHE A 282 -5.45 5.59 -27.73
C PHE A 282 -5.34 5.36 -29.24
N GLN A 283 -4.38 4.53 -29.67
CA GLN A 283 -4.17 4.22 -31.09
C GLN A 283 -5.31 3.38 -31.68
N PHE A 284 -5.82 2.39 -30.95
CA PHE A 284 -6.86 1.50 -31.44
C PHE A 284 -8.28 2.02 -31.19
N GLY A 285 -8.49 2.91 -30.22
CA GLY A 285 -9.81 3.43 -29.88
C GLY A 285 -10.30 4.58 -30.77
N ASN A 286 -9.43 5.15 -31.62
CA ASN A 286 -9.77 6.21 -32.58
C ASN A 286 -10.13 5.69 -33.99
N ASN A 287 -10.31 4.37 -34.15
CA ASN A 287 -10.80 3.74 -35.38
C ASN A 287 -12.27 3.36 -35.24
#